data_AF-A0A251X5I5-F1
#
_entry.id   AF-A0A251X5I5-F1
#
_cell.length_a   1.000
_cell.length_b   1.000
_cell.length_c   1.000
_cell.angle_alpha   90.00
_cell.angle_beta   90.00
_cell.angle_gamma   90.00
#
_symmetry.space_group_name_H-M   'P 1'
#
loop_
_entity.id
_entity.type
_entity.pdbx_description
1 polymer ?
#
loop_
_entity_poly.entity_id
_entity_poly.type
_entity_poly.pdbx_seq_one_letter_code
_entity_poly.pdbx_strand_id
1 'polypeptide(L)'
;MIFSCFQVTLRSEKKVDLFLLMREITMTNPLPMYRKIFNQAKYYSEAAELLYKTGSNEGNASYIPGYILCSSFCIELLLKCLILIRNDDIFTKDDVKAKGIKIDDHVYSELFDKIDQTFQDRIVQTYNDLFNETITKDQYINLLSLGNKHFIEWRYIYEHNDEKNVDIEIQVKITNSLGKCIEDILKEHGL
;
A
#
# COMPACT_ATOMS: atom_id res chain seq x y z
N MET A 1 -3.01 23.55 -18.28
CA MET A 1 -4.44 23.19 -18.39
C MET A 1 -4.65 22.63 -19.79
N ILE A 2 -4.93 21.33 -19.90
CA ILE A 2 -5.68 20.58 -20.92
C ILE A 2 -5.33 19.11 -20.67
N PHE A 3 -6.23 18.40 -19.99
CA PHE A 3 -6.25 16.95 -19.99
C PHE A 3 -6.64 16.51 -21.41
N SER A 4 -5.70 15.90 -22.12
CA SER A 4 -5.97 15.23 -23.39
C SER A 4 -6.83 14.01 -23.11
N CYS A 5 -8.11 14.13 -23.47
CA CYS A 5 -9.11 13.08 -23.36
C CYS A 5 -8.80 12.01 -24.42
N PHE A 6 -8.50 10.78 -23.98
CA PHE A 6 -8.36 9.63 -24.87
C PHE A 6 -9.69 9.37 -25.58
N GLN A 7 -9.80 9.78 -26.85
CA GLN A 7 -10.87 9.33 -27.73
C GLN A 7 -10.44 8.01 -28.39
N VAL A 8 -10.92 6.90 -27.84
CA VAL A 8 -10.90 5.63 -28.56
C VAL A 8 -12.05 5.66 -29.57
N THR A 9 -11.70 5.78 -30.85
CA THR A 9 -12.68 5.76 -31.96
C THR A 9 -13.12 4.31 -32.22
N LEU A 10 -14.12 3.82 -31.50
CA LEU A 10 -14.85 2.62 -31.88
C LEU A 10 -15.94 2.99 -32.90
N ARG A 11 -15.85 2.40 -34.10
CA ARG A 11 -16.88 2.51 -35.14
C ARG A 11 -18.14 1.74 -34.69
N SER A 12 -19.28 2.38 -34.93
CA SER A 12 -20.70 1.95 -34.77
C SER A 12 -21.28 1.72 -33.37
N GLU A 13 -22.25 2.59 -33.03
CA GLU A 13 -23.47 2.34 -32.24
C GLU A 13 -23.37 1.76 -30.82
N LYS A 14 -22.93 2.62 -29.89
CA LYS A 14 -23.59 2.97 -28.60
C LYS A 14 -22.54 3.76 -27.81
N LYS A 15 -22.80 5.03 -27.50
CA LYS A 15 -22.02 5.74 -26.49
C LYS A 15 -22.35 5.11 -25.15
N VAL A 16 -21.66 4.03 -24.80
CA VAL A 16 -21.68 3.52 -23.44
C VAL A 16 -20.94 4.56 -22.62
N ASP A 17 -21.68 5.22 -21.74
CA ASP A 17 -21.07 6.10 -20.76
C ASP A 17 -20.19 5.24 -19.87
N LEU A 18 -18.87 5.36 -20.06
CA LEU A 18 -17.86 4.58 -19.34
C LEU A 18 -18.03 4.73 -17.83
N PHE A 19 -18.52 5.88 -17.36
CA PHE A 19 -18.80 6.11 -15.95
C PHE A 19 -20.00 5.27 -15.46
N LEU A 20 -21.09 5.20 -16.25
CA LEU A 20 -22.24 4.37 -15.91
C LEU A 20 -21.90 2.88 -15.96
N LEU A 21 -21.11 2.45 -16.96
CA LEU A 21 -20.65 1.07 -17.07
C LEU A 21 -19.72 0.68 -15.91
N MET A 22 -18.75 1.53 -15.57
CA MET A 22 -17.86 1.29 -14.41
C MET A 22 -18.66 1.23 -13.11
N ARG A 23 -19.66 2.11 -12.95
CA ARG A 23 -20.57 2.10 -11.80
C ARG A 23 -21.38 0.80 -11.74
N GLU A 24 -21.99 0.37 -12.83
CA GLU A 24 -22.76 -0.89 -12.90
C GLU A 24 -21.89 -2.12 -12.61
N ILE A 25 -20.66 -2.17 -13.14
CA ILE A 25 -19.69 -3.24 -12.83
C ILE A 25 -19.35 -3.26 -11.35
N THR A 26 -19.06 -2.10 -10.74
CA THR A 26 -18.76 -2.03 -9.29
C THR A 26 -19.95 -2.37 -8.39
N MET A 27 -21.18 -2.19 -8.86
CA MET A 27 -22.40 -2.53 -8.09
C MET A 27 -22.81 -4.00 -8.22
N THR A 28 -22.43 -4.66 -9.31
CA THR A 28 -22.82 -6.06 -9.57
C THR A 28 -21.85 -7.08 -8.99
N ASN A 29 -20.61 -6.69 -8.71
CA ASN A 29 -19.63 -7.55 -8.04
C ASN A 29 -18.73 -6.73 -7.10
N PRO A 30 -19.23 -6.36 -5.90
CA PRO A 30 -18.48 -5.53 -4.97
C PRO A 30 -17.22 -6.28 -4.52
N LEU A 31 -16.05 -5.64 -4.65
CA LEU A 31 -14.81 -6.20 -4.13
C LEU A 31 -14.77 -6.08 -2.59
N PRO A 32 -14.33 -7.12 -1.87
CA PRO A 32 -14.01 -7.02 -0.46
C PRO A 32 -13.04 -5.87 -0.17
N MET A 33 -13.17 -5.27 1.01
CA MET A 33 -12.44 -4.06 1.38
C MET A 33 -10.92 -4.25 1.36
N TYR A 34 -10.41 -5.41 1.77
CA TYR A 34 -8.97 -5.68 1.72
C TYR A 34 -8.44 -5.64 0.28
N ARG A 35 -9.20 -6.08 -0.73
CA ARG A 35 -8.80 -6.00 -2.14
C ARG A 35 -8.75 -4.57 -2.64
N LYS A 36 -9.73 -3.75 -2.26
CA LYS A 36 -9.74 -2.32 -2.58
C LYS A 36 -8.50 -1.64 -2.00
N ILE A 37 -8.19 -1.94 -0.73
CA ILE A 37 -6.99 -1.42 -0.04
C ILE A 37 -5.71 -1.91 -0.72
N PHE A 38 -5.62 -3.19 -1.08
CA PHE A 38 -4.46 -3.76 -1.77
C PHE A 38 -4.23 -3.09 -3.13
N ASN A 39 -5.28 -2.94 -3.94
CA ASN A 39 -5.17 -2.24 -5.23
C ASN A 39 -4.70 -0.79 -5.05
N GLN A 40 -5.24 -0.09 -4.06
CA GLN A 40 -4.80 1.27 -3.74
C GLN A 40 -3.33 1.30 -3.31
N ALA A 41 -2.88 0.34 -2.51
CA ALA A 41 -1.49 0.22 -2.11
C ALA A 41 -0.57 0.00 -3.32
N LYS A 42 -0.97 -0.80 -4.31
CA LYS A 42 -0.21 -0.99 -5.55
C LYS A 42 -0.05 0.31 -6.32
N TYR A 43 -1.10 1.13 -6.45
CA TYR A 43 -0.98 2.44 -7.09
C TYR A 43 -0.02 3.38 -6.37
N TYR A 44 -0.02 3.36 -5.03
CA TYR A 44 0.96 4.12 -4.25
C TYR A 44 2.40 3.61 -4.43
N SER A 45 2.59 2.30 -4.53
CA SER A 45 3.89 1.68 -4.82
C SER A 45 4.42 2.13 -6.19
N GLU A 46 3.59 2.04 -7.23
CA GLU A 46 3.92 2.47 -8.60
C GLU A 46 4.25 3.97 -8.66
N ALA A 47 3.47 4.80 -7.95
CA ALA A 47 3.72 6.23 -7.86
C ALA A 47 5.04 6.54 -7.16
N ALA A 48 5.36 5.83 -6.06
CA ALA A 48 6.64 5.97 -5.38
C ALA A 48 7.80 5.60 -6.32
N GLU A 49 7.72 4.45 -7.00
CA GLU A 49 8.75 4.01 -7.93
C GLU A 49 8.98 5.04 -9.06
N LEU A 50 7.91 5.61 -9.62
CA LEU A 50 8.00 6.65 -10.64
C LEU A 50 8.70 7.91 -10.11
N LEU A 51 8.32 8.39 -8.92
CA LEU A 51 8.92 9.58 -8.31
C LEU A 51 10.40 9.38 -8.02
N TYR A 52 10.78 8.20 -7.53
CA TYR A 52 12.18 7.85 -7.27
C TYR A 52 13.00 7.81 -8.56
N LYS A 53 12.50 7.14 -9.60
CA LYS A 53 13.18 7.06 -10.91
C LYS A 53 13.34 8.44 -11.54
N THR A 54 12.29 9.26 -11.54
CA THR A 54 12.35 10.63 -12.10
C THR A 54 13.32 11.49 -11.32
N GLY A 55 13.25 11.51 -9.98
CA GLY A 55 14.17 12.28 -9.14
C GLY A 55 15.64 11.87 -9.32
N SER A 56 15.90 10.55 -9.45
CA SER A 56 17.23 10.02 -9.70
C SER A 56 17.77 10.41 -11.08
N ASN A 57 16.94 10.29 -12.12
CA ASN A 57 17.31 10.64 -13.49
C ASN A 57 17.56 12.15 -13.67
N GLU A 58 16.79 12.98 -12.96
CA GLU A 58 16.92 14.44 -13.01
C GLU A 58 17.96 14.99 -12.02
N GLY A 59 18.48 14.16 -11.11
CA GLY A 59 19.32 14.63 -10.00
C GLY A 59 18.61 15.62 -9.08
N ASN A 60 17.28 15.50 -8.96
CA ASN A 60 16.44 16.48 -8.28
C ASN A 60 15.87 15.91 -6.98
N ALA A 61 16.38 16.39 -5.85
CA ALA A 61 15.92 15.97 -4.52
C ALA A 61 14.46 16.38 -4.21
N SER A 62 13.84 17.26 -5.00
CA SER A 62 12.45 17.71 -4.80
C SER A 62 11.40 16.59 -4.96
N TYR A 63 11.77 15.44 -5.53
CA TYR A 63 10.89 14.27 -5.67
C TYR A 63 10.90 13.33 -4.46
N ILE A 64 11.96 13.38 -3.63
CA ILE A 64 12.10 12.58 -2.40
C ILE A 64 10.86 12.69 -1.49
N PRO A 65 10.26 13.87 -1.25
CA PRO A 65 9.14 14.00 -0.33
C PRO A 65 7.90 13.29 -0.87
N GLY A 66 7.67 13.38 -2.19
CA GLY A 66 6.60 12.66 -2.86
C GLY A 66 6.82 11.15 -2.82
N TYR A 67 8.05 10.70 -3.06
CA TYR A 67 8.42 9.28 -2.91
C TYR A 67 8.06 8.76 -1.52
N ILE A 68 8.53 9.45 -0.48
CA ILE A 68 8.33 9.06 0.92
C ILE A 68 6.84 9.05 1.28
N LEU A 69 6.07 10.04 0.81
CA LEU A 69 4.63 10.09 1.01
C LEU A 69 3.97 8.83 0.43
N CYS A 70 4.24 8.54 -0.85
CA CYS A 70 3.65 7.42 -1.56
C CYS A 70 4.08 6.07 -0.95
N SER A 71 5.37 5.87 -0.67
CA SER A 71 5.88 4.64 -0.08
C SER A 71 5.33 4.40 1.32
N SER A 72 5.21 5.45 2.13
CA SER A 72 4.67 5.36 3.49
C SER A 72 3.19 4.96 3.48
N PHE A 73 2.37 5.61 2.63
CA PHE A 73 0.97 5.21 2.45
C PHE A 73 0.84 3.80 1.90
N CYS A 74 1.73 3.37 1.00
CA CYS A 74 1.76 2.00 0.51
C CYS A 74 1.91 1.00 1.67
N ILE A 75 2.94 1.18 2.52
CA ILE A 75 3.20 0.30 3.67
C ILE A 75 2.00 0.27 4.62
N GLU A 76 1.44 1.45 4.97
CA GLU A 76 0.25 1.55 5.83
C GLU A 76 -0.91 0.72 5.27
N LEU A 77 -1.21 0.89 3.98
CA LEU A 77 -2.32 0.19 3.32
C LEU A 77 -2.08 -1.31 3.23
N LEU A 78 -0.85 -1.77 2.96
CA LEU A 78 -0.53 -3.19 2.94
C LEU A 78 -0.73 -3.83 4.32
N LEU A 79 -0.31 -3.17 5.40
CA LEU A 79 -0.56 -3.63 6.78
C LEU A 79 -2.07 -3.71 7.07
N LYS A 80 -2.83 -2.67 6.71
CA LYS A 80 -4.30 -2.66 6.87
C LYS A 80 -5.00 -3.74 6.03
N CYS A 81 -4.47 -4.03 4.85
CA CYS A 81 -4.94 -5.15 4.03
C CYS A 81 -4.77 -6.47 4.77
N LEU A 82 -3.59 -6.74 5.34
CA LEU A 82 -3.30 -7.98 6.09
C LEU A 82 -4.17 -8.15 7.35
N ILE A 83 -4.53 -7.05 8.03
CA ILE A 83 -5.49 -7.09 9.15
C ILE A 83 -6.87 -7.58 8.67
N LEU A 84 -7.27 -7.21 7.45
CA LEU A 84 -8.61 -7.49 6.92
C LEU A 84 -8.70 -8.73 6.03
N ILE A 85 -7.58 -9.32 5.60
CA ILE A 85 -7.52 -10.29 4.49
C ILE A 85 -8.34 -11.58 4.72
N ARG A 86 -8.66 -11.93 5.97
CA ARG A 86 -9.55 -13.06 6.31
C ARG A 86 -11.04 -12.74 6.33
N ASN A 87 -11.43 -11.50 6.01
CA ASN A 87 -12.80 -11.03 6.11
C ASN A 87 -13.36 -10.69 4.72
N ASP A 88 -13.71 -11.73 3.96
CA ASP A 88 -14.31 -11.60 2.61
C ASP A 88 -15.71 -10.97 2.60
N ASP A 89 -16.34 -10.85 3.77
CA ASP A 89 -17.66 -10.27 3.99
C ASP A 89 -17.62 -8.78 4.39
N ILE A 90 -16.44 -8.16 4.50
CA ILE A 90 -16.29 -6.73 4.77
C ILE A 90 -16.17 -5.98 3.45
N PHE A 91 -17.10 -5.05 3.17
CA PHE A 91 -17.10 -4.26 1.94
C PHE A 91 -16.97 -2.76 2.19
N THR A 92 -17.25 -2.31 3.41
CA THR A 92 -17.31 -0.90 3.83
C THR A 92 -16.62 -0.66 5.19
N LYS A 93 -16.37 0.61 5.51
CA LYS A 93 -15.82 1.00 6.83
C LYS A 93 -16.80 0.72 7.98
N ASP A 94 -18.10 0.77 7.72
CA ASP A 94 -19.11 0.46 8.73
C ASP A 94 -19.09 -1.04 9.09
N ASP A 95 -18.82 -1.92 8.12
CA ASP A 95 -18.65 -3.37 8.37
C ASP A 95 -17.43 -3.64 9.26
N VAL A 96 -16.31 -2.93 8.99
CA VAL A 96 -15.09 -3.00 9.83
C VAL A 96 -15.43 -2.62 11.27
N LYS A 97 -16.16 -1.51 11.46
CA LYS A 97 -16.58 -1.03 12.77
C LYS A 97 -17.55 -2.00 13.45
N ALA A 98 -18.50 -2.56 12.72
CA ALA A 98 -19.46 -3.53 13.23
C ALA A 98 -18.78 -4.82 13.74
N LYS A 99 -17.67 -5.21 13.12
CA LYS A 99 -16.82 -6.33 13.55
C LYS A 99 -15.82 -5.97 14.66
N GLY A 100 -15.76 -4.72 15.10
CA GLY A 100 -14.84 -4.26 16.13
C GLY A 100 -13.36 -4.28 15.72
N ILE A 101 -13.07 -4.37 14.42
CA ILE A 101 -11.70 -4.37 13.90
C ILE A 101 -11.19 -2.92 13.86
N LYS A 102 -10.00 -2.66 14.41
CA LYS A 102 -9.41 -1.32 14.46
C LYS A 102 -8.29 -1.15 13.44
N ILE A 103 -8.58 -0.43 12.35
CA ILE A 103 -7.60 -0.13 11.29
C ILE A 103 -7.26 1.37 11.18
N ASP A 104 -7.74 2.21 12.09
CA ASP A 104 -7.56 3.67 11.99
C ASP A 104 -6.20 4.16 12.50
N ASP A 105 -5.38 3.27 13.09
CA ASP A 105 -4.03 3.62 13.53
C ASP A 105 -3.09 3.85 12.34
N HIS A 106 -2.01 4.59 12.60
CA HIS A 106 -1.02 5.01 11.60
C HIS A 106 0.40 4.54 11.93
N VAL A 107 0.61 4.01 13.13
CA VAL A 107 1.91 3.50 13.57
C VAL A 107 2.06 2.07 13.04
N TYR A 108 3.09 1.81 12.22
CA TYR A 108 3.25 0.55 11.50
C TYR A 108 3.45 -0.64 12.43
N SER A 109 4.22 -0.47 13.51
CA SER A 109 4.39 -1.52 14.52
C SER A 109 3.06 -1.88 15.20
N GLU A 110 2.24 -0.88 15.54
CA GLU A 110 0.91 -1.11 16.14
C GLU A 110 -0.07 -1.76 15.16
N LEU A 111 0.03 -1.43 13.86
CA LEU A 111 -0.73 -2.11 12.82
C LEU A 111 -0.26 -3.55 12.64
N PHE A 112 1.04 -3.79 12.67
CA PHE A 112 1.62 -5.13 12.55
C PHE A 112 1.16 -6.05 13.69
N ASP A 113 1.14 -5.55 14.93
CA ASP A 113 0.70 -6.31 16.10
C ASP A 113 -0.76 -6.80 16.02
N LYS A 114 -1.59 -6.16 15.19
CA LYS A 114 -2.99 -6.55 14.97
C LYS A 114 -3.18 -7.58 13.87
N ILE A 115 -2.16 -7.86 13.08
CA ILE A 115 -2.20 -8.87 12.03
C ILE A 115 -2.27 -10.25 12.71
N ASP A 116 -3.00 -11.21 12.13
CA ASP A 116 -2.99 -12.59 12.62
C ASP A 116 -1.56 -13.15 12.70
N GLN A 117 -1.21 -13.82 13.80
CA GLN A 117 0.15 -14.30 14.05
C GLN A 117 0.70 -15.16 12.89
N THR A 118 -0.15 -15.97 12.25
CA THR A 118 0.25 -16.79 11.10
C THR A 118 0.74 -15.93 9.94
N PHE A 119 0.11 -14.78 9.70
CA PHE A 119 0.54 -13.86 8.66
C PHE A 119 1.74 -13.04 9.09
N GLN A 120 1.87 -12.66 10.37
CA GLN A 120 3.09 -12.03 10.88
C GLN A 120 4.31 -12.90 10.61
N ASP A 121 4.24 -14.19 10.95
CA ASP A 121 5.34 -15.14 10.71
C ASP A 121 5.64 -15.28 9.22
N ARG A 122 4.59 -15.36 8.39
CA ARG A 122 4.73 -15.45 6.94
C ARG A 122 5.37 -14.21 6.32
N ILE A 123 5.06 -13.02 6.81
CA ILE A 123 5.68 -11.77 6.33
C ILE A 123 7.19 -11.79 6.59
N VAL A 124 7.60 -12.16 7.80
CA VAL A 124 9.02 -12.25 8.18
C VAL A 124 9.73 -13.32 7.33
N GLN A 125 9.09 -14.48 7.13
CA GLN A 125 9.64 -15.51 6.25
C GLN A 125 9.78 -15.01 4.81
N THR A 126 8.76 -14.33 4.28
CA THR A 126 8.79 -13.75 2.93
C THR A 126 9.92 -12.73 2.78
N TYR A 127 10.16 -11.92 3.80
CA TYR A 127 11.29 -10.99 3.82
C TYR A 127 12.62 -11.73 3.75
N ASN A 128 12.82 -12.72 4.64
CA ASN A 128 14.04 -13.53 4.68
C ASN A 128 14.31 -14.22 3.34
N ASP A 129 13.28 -14.80 2.72
CA ASP A 129 13.39 -15.50 1.44
C ASP A 129 13.72 -14.55 0.29
N LEU A 130 13.06 -13.38 0.22
CA LEU A 130 13.27 -12.41 -0.87
C LEU A 130 14.66 -11.78 -0.84
N PHE A 131 15.20 -11.52 0.35
CA PHE A 131 16.45 -10.79 0.53
C PHE A 131 17.62 -11.66 0.97
N ASN A 132 17.40 -12.97 1.11
CA ASN A 132 18.38 -13.93 1.62
C ASN A 132 18.98 -13.47 2.96
N GLU A 133 18.10 -13.03 3.86
CA GLU A 133 18.43 -12.56 5.20
C GLU A 133 17.89 -13.54 6.26
N THR A 134 18.30 -13.36 7.51
CA THR A 134 17.77 -14.15 8.64
C THR A 134 17.50 -13.22 9.80
N ILE A 135 16.38 -12.51 9.69
CA ILE A 135 15.89 -11.63 10.75
C ILE A 135 14.74 -12.29 11.51
N THR A 136 14.66 -11.94 12.78
CA THR A 136 13.56 -12.28 13.70
C THR A 136 12.37 -11.34 13.51
N LYS A 137 11.22 -11.72 14.04
CA LYS A 137 10.02 -10.85 14.10
C LYS A 137 10.31 -9.52 14.79
N ASP A 138 11.03 -9.51 15.90
CA ASP A 138 11.37 -8.28 16.63
C ASP A 138 12.27 -7.36 15.80
N GLN A 139 13.22 -7.94 15.05
CA GLN A 139 14.03 -7.17 14.10
C GLN A 139 13.18 -6.59 12.96
N TYR A 140 12.22 -7.35 12.44
CA TYR A 140 11.28 -6.84 11.43
C TYR A 140 10.41 -5.69 11.97
N ILE A 141 9.92 -5.79 13.20
CA ILE A 141 9.18 -4.71 13.87
C ILE A 141 10.07 -3.47 14.03
N ASN A 142 11.34 -3.65 14.39
CA ASN A 142 12.29 -2.53 14.46
C ASN A 142 12.48 -1.86 13.09
N LEU A 143 12.56 -2.62 11.99
CA LEU A 143 12.60 -2.06 10.63
C LEU A 143 11.33 -1.25 10.32
N LEU A 144 10.15 -1.75 10.67
CA LEU A 144 8.90 -1.01 10.52
C LEU A 144 8.90 0.29 11.33
N SER A 145 9.46 0.27 12.54
CA SER A 145 9.46 1.40 13.45
C SER A 145 10.22 2.62 12.93
N LEU A 146 11.19 2.41 12.02
CA LEU A 146 11.89 3.49 11.32
C LEU A 146 10.90 4.36 10.51
N GLY A 147 9.83 3.76 9.99
CA GLY A 147 8.78 4.48 9.25
C GLY A 147 7.78 5.25 10.13
N ASN A 148 7.64 4.90 11.42
CA ASN A 148 6.61 5.46 12.31
C ASN A 148 6.76 6.98 12.50
N LYS A 149 8.00 7.44 12.71
CA LYS A 149 8.29 8.86 12.91
C LYS A 149 8.17 9.65 11.60
N HIS A 150 8.46 8.99 10.48
CA HIS A 150 8.48 9.65 9.17
C HIS A 150 7.08 9.91 8.60
N PHE A 151 6.08 9.09 8.91
CA PHE A 151 4.72 9.31 8.41
C PHE A 151 4.05 10.62 8.92
N ILE A 152 4.39 11.04 10.13
CA ILE A 152 3.78 12.23 10.77
C ILE A 152 4.56 13.49 10.39
N GLU A 153 5.88 13.45 10.45
CA GLU A 153 6.72 14.65 10.32
C GLU A 153 6.97 15.10 8.88
N TRP A 154 6.67 14.27 7.86
CA TRP A 154 7.03 14.56 6.47
C TRP A 154 5.90 15.12 5.61
N ARG A 155 4.65 15.14 6.11
CA ARG A 155 3.56 15.93 5.49
C ARG A 155 3.91 17.41 5.39
N TYR A 156 4.88 17.84 6.19
CA TYR A 156 5.29 19.22 6.37
C TYR A 156 6.80 19.37 6.11
N ILE A 157 7.27 18.98 4.92
CA ILE A 157 8.70 19.06 4.59
C ILE A 157 9.27 20.49 4.71
N TYR A 158 8.44 21.52 4.59
CA TYR A 158 8.84 22.91 4.77
C TYR A 158 9.02 23.32 6.24
N GLU A 159 8.65 22.47 7.21
CA GLU A 159 8.62 22.86 8.62
C GLU A 159 9.88 22.43 9.39
N HIS A 160 10.68 21.46 8.91
CA HIS A 160 11.83 20.93 9.67
C HIS A 160 13.01 20.64 8.74
N ASN A 161 14.12 21.36 8.96
CA ASN A 161 15.37 21.32 8.18
C ASN A 161 16.36 20.22 8.58
N ASP A 162 16.03 19.39 9.57
CA ASP A 162 16.92 18.32 10.00
C ASP A 162 16.87 17.18 8.99
N GLU A 163 18.05 16.68 8.60
CA GLU A 163 18.26 15.57 7.67
C GLU A 163 17.48 14.33 8.11
N LYS A 164 16.22 14.26 7.71
CA LYS A 164 15.41 13.06 7.86
C LYS A 164 15.89 12.10 6.77
N ASN A 165 16.89 11.28 7.09
CA ASN A 165 17.36 10.25 6.18
C ASN A 165 16.37 9.07 6.22
N VAL A 166 15.42 9.05 5.28
CA VAL A 166 14.65 7.84 5.01
C VAL A 166 15.56 6.84 4.33
N ASP A 167 15.69 5.67 4.94
CA ASP A 167 16.34 4.54 4.30
C ASP A 167 15.42 3.93 3.24
N ILE A 168 15.65 4.35 1.99
CA ILE A 168 14.91 3.94 0.79
C ILE A 168 15.02 2.42 0.61
N GLU A 169 16.19 1.83 0.85
CA GLU A 169 16.41 0.40 0.68
C GLU A 169 15.53 -0.39 1.65
N ILE A 170 15.52 -0.01 2.94
CA ILE A 170 14.67 -0.64 3.94
C ILE A 170 13.19 -0.51 3.58
N GLN A 171 12.74 0.67 3.13
CA GLN A 171 11.34 0.85 2.74
C GLN A 171 10.94 -0.04 1.56
N VAL A 172 11.81 -0.16 0.55
CA VAL A 172 11.59 -1.06 -0.59
C VAL A 172 11.51 -2.51 -0.13
N LYS A 173 12.43 -2.94 0.74
CA LYS A 173 12.41 -4.32 1.26
C LYS A 173 11.13 -4.62 2.02
N ILE A 174 10.70 -3.74 2.92
CA ILE A 174 9.44 -3.85 3.67
C ILE A 174 8.25 -3.93 2.70
N THR A 175 8.15 -2.97 1.78
CA THR A 175 7.03 -2.90 0.81
C THR A 175 6.94 -4.17 -0.03
N ASN A 176 8.08 -4.65 -0.54
CA ASN A 176 8.13 -5.85 -1.36
C ASN A 176 7.75 -7.11 -0.56
N SER A 177 8.25 -7.26 0.67
CA SER A 177 7.92 -8.41 1.51
C SER A 177 6.43 -8.46 1.87
N LEU A 178 5.82 -7.32 2.25
CA LEU A 178 4.40 -7.21 2.53
C LEU A 178 3.55 -7.49 1.28
N GLY A 179 3.87 -6.84 0.16
CA GLY A 179 3.16 -6.99 -1.10
C GLY A 179 3.20 -8.43 -1.61
N LYS A 180 4.39 -9.04 -1.63
CA LYS A 180 4.58 -10.44 -2.03
C LYS A 180 3.82 -11.40 -1.14
N CYS A 181 3.85 -11.20 0.19
CA CYS A 181 3.11 -12.02 1.13
C CYS A 181 1.61 -12.00 0.83
N ILE A 182 1.03 -10.81 0.62
CA ILE A 182 -0.39 -10.65 0.26
C ILE A 182 -0.68 -11.34 -1.08
N GLU A 183 0.13 -11.14 -2.11
CA GLU A 183 -0.09 -11.77 -3.42
C GLU A 183 -0.12 -13.30 -3.33
N ASP A 184 0.74 -13.89 -2.52
CA ASP A 184 0.78 -15.34 -2.35
C ASP A 184 -0.43 -15.86 -1.55
N ILE A 185 -0.87 -15.13 -0.51
CA ILE A 185 -2.11 -15.43 0.21
C ILE A 185 -3.31 -15.39 -0.74
N LEU A 186 -3.43 -14.35 -1.57
CA LEU A 186 -4.55 -14.21 -2.49
C LEU A 186 -4.59 -15.36 -3.51
N LYS A 187 -3.43 -15.73 -4.09
CA LYS A 187 -3.33 -16.85 -5.03
C LYS A 187 -3.77 -18.19 -4.42
N GLU A 188 -3.40 -18.46 -3.17
CA GLU A 188 -3.78 -19.70 -2.47
C GLU A 188 -5.29 -19.85 -2.27
N HIS A 189 -6.00 -18.73 -2.11
CA HIS A 189 -7.44 -18.72 -1.86
C HIS A 189 -8.26 -18.70 -3.17
N GLY A 190 -7.61 -18.81 -4.34
CA GLY A 190 -8.27 -18.74 -5.65
C GLY A 190 -8.82 -17.34 -5.94
N LEU A 191 -8.18 -16.32 -5.37
CA LEU A 191 -8.61 -14.93 -5.32
C LEU A 191 -7.69 -14.02 -6.14
#